data_AF-A0AAW2FU65-F1
#
_entry.id   AF-A0AAW2FU65-F1
#
_cell.length_a   1.000
_cell.length_b   1.000
_cell.length_c   1.000
_cell.angle_alpha   90.00
_cell.angle_beta   90.00
_cell.angle_gamma   90.00
#
_symmetry.space_group_name_H-M   'P 1'
#
loop_
_entity.id
_entity.type
_entity.pdbx_description
1 polymer ?
#
loop_
_entity_poly.entity_id
_entity_poly.type
_entity_poly.pdbx_seq_one_letter_code
_entity_poly.pdbx_strand_id
1 'polypeptide(L)'
;METDELLSLLTVLNDKKLDSITPSLIDGWPNTFTFTKAIAEDTVLRYGGSMPVCIVRPSIVTSTWNEPIMGWADSVYGPIGLLVSSSLGLLRTIHCHTDKNLDFVPADYVTSCLIAAAWRTSSR
;
A
#
# COMPACT_ATOMS: atom_id res chain seq x y z
N MET A 1 13.10 11.01 -7.11
CA MET A 1 13.70 10.02 -8.01
C MET A 1 12.61 9.53 -8.92
N GLU A 2 12.83 9.62 -10.22
CA GLU A 2 11.88 9.21 -11.25
C GLU A 2 11.99 7.72 -11.56
N THR A 3 10.99 7.13 -12.22
CA THR A 3 11.02 5.70 -12.61
C THR A 3 12.28 5.33 -13.41
N ASP A 4 12.62 6.10 -14.45
CA ASP A 4 13.77 5.81 -15.32
C ASP A 4 15.10 5.84 -14.55
N GLU A 5 15.24 6.79 -13.61
CA GLU A 5 16.42 6.91 -12.76
C GLU A 5 16.58 5.67 -11.88
N LEU A 6 15.49 5.21 -11.23
CA LEU A 6 15.52 4.00 -10.42
C LEU A 6 15.85 2.77 -11.26
N LEU A 7 15.24 2.60 -12.42
CA LEU A 7 15.50 1.46 -13.31
C LEU A 7 16.96 1.44 -13.76
N SER A 8 17.51 2.60 -14.12
CA SER A 8 18.94 2.72 -14.48
C SER A 8 19.84 2.28 -13.32
N LEU A 9 19.54 2.71 -12.09
CA LEU A 9 20.28 2.30 -10.88
C LEU A 9 20.21 0.78 -10.66
N LEU A 10 19.03 0.20 -10.79
CA LEU A 10 18.80 -1.24 -10.62
C LEU A 10 19.53 -2.09 -11.68
N THR A 11 19.71 -1.57 -12.89
CA THR A 11 20.45 -2.28 -13.95
C THR A 11 21.97 -2.20 -13.81
N VAL A 12 22.49 -1.11 -13.22
CA VAL A 12 23.94 -0.87 -13.09
C VAL A 12 24.52 -1.45 -11.81
N LEU A 13 23.75 -1.47 -10.72
CA LEU A 13 24.21 -1.90 -9.41
C LEU A 13 23.86 -3.36 -9.14
N ASN A 14 24.71 -4.03 -8.34
CA ASN A 14 24.40 -5.35 -7.80
C ASN A 14 23.68 -5.23 -6.45
N ASP A 15 23.04 -6.32 -6.02
CA ASP A 15 22.21 -6.36 -4.80
C ASP A 15 22.94 -5.81 -3.57
N LYS A 16 24.21 -6.21 -3.37
CA LYS A 16 25.01 -5.72 -2.22
C LYS A 16 25.18 -4.20 -2.20
N LYS A 17 25.40 -3.59 -3.37
CA LYS A 17 25.50 -2.13 -3.47
C LYS A 17 24.14 -1.48 -3.32
N LEU A 18 23.08 -2.06 -3.89
CA LEU A 18 21.70 -1.59 -3.73
C LEU A 18 21.29 -1.57 -2.26
N ASP A 19 21.55 -2.64 -1.52
CA ASP A 19 21.28 -2.73 -0.09
C ASP A 19 21.99 -1.62 0.69
N SER A 20 23.24 -1.31 0.32
CA SER A 20 24.03 -0.27 0.98
C SER A 20 23.48 1.15 0.74
N ILE A 21 22.86 1.41 -0.41
CA ILE A 21 22.30 2.73 -0.74
C ILE A 21 20.81 2.84 -0.44
N THR A 22 20.12 1.72 -0.19
CA THR A 22 18.67 1.68 0.07
C THR A 22 18.23 2.67 1.15
N PRO A 23 18.92 2.81 2.30
CA PRO A 23 18.53 3.78 3.34
C PRO A 23 18.47 5.22 2.81
N SER A 24 19.41 5.60 1.94
CA SER A 24 19.43 6.93 1.32
C SER A 24 18.38 7.07 0.22
N LEU A 25 18.06 6.00 -0.50
CA LEU A 25 17.03 6.00 -1.56
C LEU A 25 15.62 6.17 -1.00
N ILE A 26 15.34 5.54 0.14
CA ILE A 26 14.03 5.61 0.80
C ILE A 26 13.92 6.77 1.79
N ASP A 27 14.90 7.67 1.84
CA ASP A 27 14.87 8.80 2.78
C ASP A 27 13.59 9.63 2.58
N GLY A 28 12.94 9.97 3.70
CA GLY A 28 11.60 10.59 3.71
C GLY A 28 10.41 9.63 3.51
N TRP A 29 10.64 8.36 3.17
CA TRP A 29 9.58 7.35 3.06
C TRP A 29 9.57 6.43 4.28
N PRO A 30 8.38 6.06 4.82
CA PRO A 30 8.28 5.17 5.98
C PRO A 30 8.94 3.80 5.78
N ASN A 31 8.96 3.29 4.55
CA ASN A 31 9.54 2.00 4.18
C ASN A 31 9.69 1.86 2.66
N THR A 32 10.42 0.82 2.23
CA THR A 32 10.61 0.45 0.83
C THR A 32 9.30 0.21 0.07
N PHE A 33 8.26 -0.27 0.75
CA PHE A 33 6.94 -0.49 0.14
C PHE A 33 6.29 0.82 -0.31
N THR A 34 6.23 1.82 0.57
CA THR A 34 5.65 3.13 0.25
C THR A 34 6.43 3.83 -0.86
N PHE A 35 7.76 3.75 -0.80
CA PHE A 35 8.64 4.27 -1.85
C PHE A 35 8.37 3.61 -3.21
N THR A 36 8.36 2.28 -3.27
CA THR A 36 8.15 1.54 -4.52
C THR A 36 6.74 1.74 -5.08
N LYS A 37 5.71 1.91 -4.24
CA LYS A 37 4.36 2.29 -4.70
C LYS A 37 4.32 3.68 -5.31
N ALA A 38 5.03 4.66 -4.74
CA ALA A 38 5.13 5.99 -5.34
C ALA A 38 5.82 5.96 -6.71
N ILE A 39 6.89 5.17 -6.86
CA ILE A 39 7.53 4.96 -8.16
C ILE A 39 6.58 4.24 -9.15
N ALA A 40 5.78 3.29 -8.68
CA ALA A 40 4.78 2.64 -9.53
C ALA A 40 3.70 3.62 -10.00
N GLU A 41 3.27 4.57 -9.16
CA GLU A 41 2.35 5.65 -9.57
C GLU A 41 2.98 6.55 -10.65
N ASP A 42 4.24 6.98 -10.47
CA ASP A 42 5.00 7.75 -11.47
C ASP A 42 5.15 6.98 -12.80
N THR A 43 5.41 5.67 -12.71
CA THR A 43 5.50 4.77 -13.88
C THR A 43 4.19 4.76 -14.66
N VAL A 44 3.06 4.62 -13.98
CA VAL A 44 1.73 4.64 -14.61
C VAL A 44 1.47 6.00 -15.26
N LEU A 45 1.85 7.09 -14.62
CA LEU A 45 1.68 8.44 -15.17
C LEU A 45 2.51 8.66 -16.44
N ARG A 46 3.75 8.13 -16.49
CA ARG A 46 4.67 8.31 -17.63
C ARG A 46 4.33 7.41 -18.82
N TYR A 47 4.07 6.13 -18.56
CA TYR A 47 3.92 5.13 -19.62
C TYR A 47 2.47 4.69 -19.87
N GLY A 48 1.50 5.19 -19.09
CA GLY A 48 0.09 4.85 -19.26
C GLY A 48 -0.49 5.28 -20.62
N GLY A 49 0.09 6.31 -21.25
CA GLY A 49 -0.27 6.73 -22.60
C GLY A 49 -1.77 6.95 -22.78
N SER A 50 -2.37 6.25 -23.75
CA SER A 50 -3.82 6.30 -24.03
C SER A 50 -4.62 5.19 -23.33
N MET A 51 -4.02 4.42 -22.43
CA MET A 51 -4.76 3.41 -21.68
C MET A 51 -5.71 4.06 -20.68
N PRO A 52 -6.96 3.60 -20.56
CA PRO A 52 -7.89 4.07 -19.53
C PRO A 52 -7.44 3.54 -18.16
N VAL A 53 -6.58 4.32 -17.48
CA VAL A 53 -6.01 3.96 -16.17
C VAL A 53 -6.40 4.97 -15.10
N CYS A 54 -6.66 4.47 -13.89
CA CYS A 54 -6.82 5.27 -12.68
C CYS A 54 -6.00 4.68 -11.53
N ILE A 55 -5.57 5.54 -10.61
CA ILE A 55 -4.86 5.15 -9.40
C ILE A 55 -5.82 5.34 -8.22
N VAL A 56 -6.08 4.26 -7.48
CA VAL A 56 -6.84 4.29 -6.22
C VAL A 56 -5.86 4.11 -5.07
N ARG A 57 -5.89 5.03 -4.10
CA ARG A 57 -4.99 5.07 -2.94
C ARG A 57 -5.77 4.76 -1.66
N PRO A 58 -6.06 3.48 -1.37
CA PRO A 58 -6.73 3.13 -0.13
C PRO A 58 -5.79 3.36 1.06
N SER A 59 -6.41 3.60 2.21
CA SER A 59 -5.72 3.60 3.51
C SER A 59 -5.45 2.16 3.98
N ILE A 60 -5.17 1.97 5.26
CA ILE A 60 -4.92 0.62 5.80
C ILE A 60 -6.22 -0.19 5.73
N VAL A 61 -6.21 -1.23 4.88
CA VAL A 61 -7.39 -2.07 4.67
C VAL A 61 -7.57 -3.04 5.82
N THR A 62 -8.80 -3.13 6.34
CA THR A 62 -9.19 -4.05 7.42
C THR A 62 -10.22 -5.07 6.92
N SER A 63 -10.79 -5.85 7.84
CA SER A 63 -11.88 -6.77 7.54
C SER A 63 -13.08 -6.03 6.95
N THR A 64 -13.90 -6.77 6.23
CA THR A 64 -15.16 -6.27 5.66
C THR A 64 -16.09 -5.75 6.74
N TRP A 65 -16.81 -4.67 6.43
CA TRP A 65 -17.83 -4.14 7.31
C TRP A 65 -19.14 -4.94 7.19
N ASN A 66 -19.62 -5.18 5.96
CA ASN A 66 -20.91 -5.81 5.72
C ASN A 66 -20.88 -6.94 4.68
N GLU A 67 -20.25 -6.72 3.52
CA GLU A 67 -20.30 -7.66 2.40
C GLU A 67 -18.94 -8.29 2.08
N PRO A 68 -18.87 -9.51 1.50
CA PRO A 68 -19.96 -10.48 1.35
C PRO A 68 -20.32 -11.18 2.68
N ILE A 69 -19.42 -11.13 3.66
CA ILE A 69 -19.58 -11.68 5.01
C ILE A 69 -19.00 -10.63 5.97
N MET A 70 -19.74 -10.23 6.98
CA MET A 70 -19.29 -9.27 8.00
C MET A 70 -18.04 -9.79 8.75
N GLY A 71 -17.03 -8.93 8.91
CA GLY A 71 -15.80 -9.27 9.65
C GLY A 71 -14.87 -10.26 8.92
N TRP A 72 -15.13 -10.55 7.65
CA TRP A 72 -14.28 -11.41 6.86
C TRP A 72 -12.92 -10.75 6.59
N ALA A 73 -11.86 -11.54 6.71
CA ALA A 73 -10.51 -11.19 6.34
C ALA A 73 -9.85 -12.39 5.68
N ASP A 74 -9.01 -12.15 4.67
CA ASP A 74 -8.27 -13.17 3.96
C ASP A 74 -7.03 -13.66 4.74
N SER A 75 -6.51 -12.80 5.62
CA SER A 75 -5.26 -13.03 6.33
C SER A 75 -5.22 -12.34 7.70
N VAL A 76 -4.35 -12.86 8.56
CA VAL A 76 -4.12 -12.37 9.92
C VAL A 76 -2.90 -11.44 9.98
N TYR A 77 -2.52 -10.84 8.84
CA TYR A 77 -1.38 -9.93 8.78
C TYR A 77 -1.77 -8.49 9.15
N GLY A 78 -0.78 -7.72 9.59
CA GLY A 78 -0.96 -6.29 9.89
C GLY A 78 -2.02 -6.02 10.97
N PRO A 79 -2.99 -5.12 10.73
CA PRO A 79 -3.98 -4.73 11.74
C PRO A 79 -4.86 -5.88 12.24
N ILE A 80 -5.20 -6.82 11.37
CA ILE A 80 -6.04 -7.97 11.74
C ILE A 80 -5.29 -8.85 12.76
N GLY A 81 -3.99 -9.05 12.55
CA GLY A 81 -3.14 -9.76 13.52
C GLY A 81 -3.07 -9.05 14.87
N LEU A 82 -2.98 -7.72 14.88
CA LEU A 82 -3.01 -6.93 16.12
C LEU A 82 -4.36 -7.10 16.85
N LEU A 83 -5.48 -7.05 16.13
CA LEU A 83 -6.81 -7.23 16.69
C LEU A 83 -7.02 -8.65 17.24
N VAL A 84 -6.64 -9.68 16.48
CA VAL A 84 -6.79 -11.08 16.89
C VAL A 84 -5.92 -11.39 18.12
N SER A 85 -4.65 -11.00 18.09
CA SER A 85 -3.73 -11.24 19.21
C SER A 85 -4.14 -10.48 20.47
N SER A 86 -4.68 -9.27 20.34
CA SER A 86 -5.24 -8.50 21.47
C SER A 86 -6.51 -9.15 22.01
N SER A 87 -7.41 -9.61 21.13
CA SER A 87 -8.68 -10.26 21.51
C SER A 87 -8.48 -11.59 22.23
N LEU A 88 -7.43 -12.33 21.85
CA LEU A 88 -7.01 -13.56 22.54
C LEU A 88 -6.24 -13.29 23.84
N GLY A 89 -5.90 -12.03 24.13
CA GLY A 89 -5.09 -11.65 25.30
C GLY A 89 -3.60 -11.95 25.18
N LEU A 90 -3.13 -12.38 24.00
CA LEU A 90 -1.72 -12.67 23.73
C LEU A 90 -0.89 -11.39 23.60
N LEU A 91 -1.47 -10.36 22.97
CA LEU A 91 -0.86 -9.04 22.85
C LEU A 91 -1.40 -8.11 23.93
N ARG A 92 -0.51 -7.64 24.81
CA ARG A 92 -0.86 -6.79 25.96
C ARG A 92 -0.41 -5.34 25.81
N THR A 93 0.61 -5.09 25.00
CA THR A 93 1.16 -3.76 24.75
C THR A 93 1.59 -3.65 23.29
N ILE A 94 1.46 -2.44 22.73
CA ILE A 94 1.90 -2.11 21.38
C ILE A 94 2.77 -0.87 21.48
N HIS A 95 3.92 -0.87 20.81
CA HIS A 95 4.72 0.33 20.66
C HIS A 95 4.12 1.17 19.51
N CYS A 96 3.55 2.32 19.85
CA CYS A 96 2.99 3.25 18.88
C CYS A 96 3.28 4.70 19.25
N HIS A 97 3.32 5.55 18.24
CA HIS A 97 3.39 6.99 18.38
C HIS A 97 1.98 7.54 18.53
N THR A 98 1.65 8.12 19.68
CA THR A 98 0.29 8.62 19.99
C THR A 98 -0.05 9.93 19.27
N ASP A 99 0.94 10.60 18.69
CA ASP A 99 0.79 11.80 17.86
C ASP A 99 0.46 11.50 16.39
N LYS A 100 0.42 10.21 16.00
CA LYS A 100 0.16 9.79 14.61
C LYS A 100 -1.27 9.30 14.45
N ASN A 101 -1.94 9.79 13.41
CA ASN A 101 -3.25 9.30 13.00
C ASN A 101 -3.08 8.01 12.20
N LEU A 102 -3.93 7.03 12.51
CA LEU A 102 -3.96 5.76 11.81
C LEU A 102 -5.36 5.57 11.24
N ASP A 103 -5.43 5.57 9.91
CA ASP A 103 -6.68 5.55 9.16
C ASP A 103 -6.94 4.15 8.61
N PHE A 104 -8.16 3.67 8.81
CA PHE A 104 -8.58 2.32 8.47
C PHE A 104 -9.78 2.36 7.56
N VAL A 105 -9.76 1.53 6.52
CA VAL A 105 -10.87 1.42 5.58
C VAL A 105 -11.30 -0.05 5.45
N PRO A 106 -12.61 -0.35 5.54
CA PRO A 106 -13.10 -1.71 5.31
C PRO A 106 -12.83 -2.22 3.90
N ALA A 107 -12.48 -3.51 3.77
CA ALA A 107 -12.16 -4.13 2.48
C ALA A 107 -13.31 -4.06 1.46
N ASP A 108 -14.56 -4.17 1.91
CA ASP A 108 -15.75 -4.04 1.06
C ASP A 108 -15.88 -2.64 0.47
N TYR A 109 -15.60 -1.60 1.26
CA TYR A 109 -15.65 -0.22 0.78
C TYR A 109 -14.57 0.06 -0.27
N VAL A 110 -13.35 -0.44 -0.04
CA VAL A 110 -12.26 -0.33 -1.03
C VAL A 110 -12.63 -1.07 -2.30
N THR A 111 -13.22 -2.25 -2.18
CA THR A 111 -13.64 -3.07 -3.34
C THR A 111 -14.73 -2.35 -4.15
N SER A 112 -15.76 -1.81 -3.51
CA SER A 112 -16.79 -1.00 -4.17
C SER A 112 -16.19 0.23 -4.85
N CYS A 113 -15.24 0.90 -4.20
CA CYS A 113 -14.54 2.05 -4.78
C CYS A 113 -13.73 1.66 -6.01
N LEU A 114 -12.99 0.55 -5.98
CA LEU A 114 -12.23 0.03 -7.12
C LEU A 114 -13.14 -0.28 -8.32
N ILE A 115 -14.27 -0.94 -8.09
CA ILE A 115 -15.25 -1.25 -9.15
C ILE A 115 -15.81 0.05 -9.76
N ALA A 116 -16.22 0.99 -8.91
CA ALA A 116 -16.74 2.29 -9.38
C ALA A 116 -15.69 3.10 -10.14
N ALA A 117 -14.44 3.11 -9.66
CA ALA A 117 -13.32 3.79 -10.31
C ALA A 117 -13.00 3.17 -11.67
N ALA A 118 -12.95 1.83 -11.77
CA ALA A 118 -12.73 1.13 -13.02
C ALA A 118 -13.83 1.45 -14.05
N TRP A 119 -15.10 1.38 -13.65
CA TRP A 119 -16.23 1.73 -14.52
C TRP A 119 -16.15 3.18 -14.99
N ARG A 120 -15.87 4.13 -14.09
CA ARG A 120 -15.75 5.55 -14.43
C ARG A 120 -14.59 5.83 -15.38
N THR A 121 -13.49 5.11 -15.22
CA THR A 121 -12.28 5.27 -16.04
C THR A 121 -12.47 4.67 -17.43
N SER A 122 -13.15 3.53 -17.54
CA SER A 122 -13.52 2.94 -18.83
C SER A 122 -14.57 3.75 -19.59
N SER A 123 -15.38 4.55 -18.90
CA SER A 123 -16.46 5.35 -19.49
C SER A 123 -16.04 6.78 -19.85
N ARG A 124 -14.77 7.12 -19.70
CA ARG A 124 -14.17 8.39 -20.15
C ARG A 124 -13.57 8.22 -21.53
#